data_AF-A0AAU4IAJ8-F1
#
_entry.id   AF-A0AAU4IAJ8-F1
#
_cell.length_a   1.000
_cell.length_b   1.000
_cell.length_c   1.000
_cell.angle_alpha   90.00
_cell.angle_beta   90.00
_cell.angle_gamma   90.00
#
_symmetry.space_group_name_H-M   'P 1'
#
loop_
_entity.id
_entity.type
_entity.pdbx_description
1 polymer ?
#
loop_
_entity_poly.entity_id
_entity_poly.type
_entity_poly.pdbx_seq_one_letter_code
_entity_poly.pdbx_strand_id
1 'polypeptide(L)'
;MTENARVKALEQIMPATHGADEDIDWQAAEATWGSRFPADFIAFMGRFGAGSINGEASVLLPLPKPGLQWDPAQMAEETANARQVWEAEGGRAAFDVDPESILAWGVTGGSDILCWLTTDPDPDRWPVLVVGRHTADSFAVYPYGMAEFLYLLCSDEFDVSPVSITFWDGGHLSFVHWRKAQRRWQEGRNPETGEPDPYAGDFAD
;
A
#
# COMPACT_ATOMS: atom_id res chain seq x y z
N MET A 1 -18.27 -12.90 6.76
CA MET A 1 -17.08 -12.18 7.24
C MET A 1 -17.57 -10.96 7.99
N THR A 2 -17.13 -10.79 9.24
CA THR A 2 -17.49 -9.60 10.03
C THR A 2 -16.91 -8.37 9.35
N GLU A 3 -17.73 -7.34 9.16
CA GLU A 3 -17.32 -6.08 8.55
C GLU A 3 -16.19 -5.44 9.38
N ASN A 4 -15.03 -5.16 8.78
CA ASN A 4 -13.91 -4.54 9.48
C ASN A 4 -14.20 -3.04 9.65
N ALA A 5 -14.35 -2.59 10.89
CA ALA A 5 -14.74 -1.21 11.20
C ALA A 5 -13.74 -0.15 10.70
N ARG A 6 -12.43 -0.47 10.66
CA ARG A 6 -11.40 0.45 10.16
C ARG A 6 -11.48 0.62 8.66
N VAL A 7 -11.64 -0.48 7.92
CA VAL A 7 -11.87 -0.43 6.46
C VAL A 7 -13.15 0.32 6.12
N LYS A 8 -14.21 0.14 6.92
CA LYS A 8 -15.47 0.89 6.74
C LYS A 8 -15.30 2.39 6.96
N ALA A 9 -14.54 2.80 7.97
CA ALA A 9 -14.25 4.22 8.21
C ALA A 9 -13.42 4.81 7.05
N LEU A 10 -12.43 4.07 6.55
CA LEU A 10 -11.66 4.47 5.37
C LEU A 10 -12.55 4.61 4.13
N GLU A 11 -13.50 3.69 3.91
CA GLU A 11 -14.44 3.77 2.78
C GLU A 11 -15.36 5.00 2.82
N GLN A 12 -15.62 5.57 4.01
CA GLN A 12 -16.43 6.79 4.14
C GLN A 12 -15.72 8.04 3.59
N ILE A 13 -14.39 8.10 3.70
CA ILE A 13 -13.59 9.23 3.20
C ILE A 13 -13.00 8.96 1.81
N MET A 14 -12.77 7.68 1.48
CA MET A 14 -12.23 7.20 0.22
C MET A 14 -13.14 6.10 -0.33
N PRO A 15 -14.19 6.44 -1.11
CA PRO A 15 -15.12 5.45 -1.63
C PRO A 15 -14.43 4.43 -2.56
N ALA A 16 -14.69 3.14 -2.34
CA ALA A 16 -14.18 2.05 -3.17
C ALA A 16 -14.89 1.93 -4.55
N THR A 17 -15.35 3.04 -5.13
CA THR A 17 -16.10 3.10 -6.40
C THR A 17 -15.31 2.51 -7.58
N HIS A 18 -13.98 2.65 -7.54
CA HIS A 18 -13.08 2.10 -8.54
C HIS A 18 -12.20 0.96 -7.98
N GLY A 19 -12.56 0.44 -6.79
CA GLY A 19 -12.01 -0.78 -6.19
C GLY A 19 -12.66 -2.05 -6.73
N ALA A 20 -12.05 -3.20 -6.44
CA ALA A 20 -12.61 -4.52 -6.67
C ALA A 20 -12.05 -5.54 -5.66
N ASP A 21 -12.76 -6.63 -5.42
CA ASP A 21 -12.21 -7.77 -4.69
C ASP A 21 -11.01 -8.32 -5.45
N GLU A 22 -9.85 -8.38 -4.80
CA GLU A 22 -8.63 -8.88 -5.42
C GLU A 22 -8.66 -10.39 -5.65
N ASP A 23 -9.56 -11.14 -4.99
CA ASP A 23 -9.68 -12.60 -5.09
C ASP A 23 -8.32 -13.29 -4.87
N ILE A 24 -7.85 -13.20 -3.62
CA ILE A 24 -6.55 -13.71 -3.20
C ILE A 24 -6.73 -15.10 -2.59
N ASP A 25 -5.91 -16.06 -3.05
CA ASP A 25 -5.71 -17.31 -2.33
C ASP A 25 -4.87 -17.02 -1.08
N TRP A 26 -5.56 -16.76 0.04
CA TRP A 26 -4.92 -16.45 1.31
C TRP A 26 -4.07 -17.60 1.84
N GLN A 27 -4.44 -18.86 1.57
CA GLN A 27 -3.62 -20.00 2.00
C GLN A 27 -2.28 -20.01 1.27
N ALA A 28 -2.28 -19.73 -0.04
CA ALA A 28 -1.05 -19.59 -0.81
C ALA A 28 -0.23 -18.37 -0.36
N ALA A 29 -0.87 -17.24 -0.05
CA ALA A 29 -0.19 -16.05 0.46
C ALA A 29 0.49 -16.33 1.81
N GLU A 30 -0.22 -16.94 2.75
CA GLU A 30 0.34 -17.30 4.06
C GLU A 30 1.50 -18.29 3.96
N ALA A 31 1.43 -19.25 3.02
CA ALA A 31 2.52 -20.19 2.77
C ALA A 31 3.76 -19.50 2.19
N THR A 32 3.59 -18.53 1.27
CA THR A 32 4.67 -17.74 0.69
C THR A 32 5.36 -16.87 1.74
N TRP A 33 4.57 -16.22 2.60
CA TRP A 33 5.08 -15.23 3.56
C TRP A 33 5.40 -15.82 4.93
N GLY A 34 5.14 -17.10 5.16
CA GLY A 34 5.37 -17.79 6.43
C GLY A 34 4.59 -17.20 7.60
N SER A 35 3.56 -16.39 7.32
CA SER A 35 2.81 -15.63 8.32
C SER A 35 1.37 -15.40 7.85
N ARG A 36 0.48 -15.20 8.81
CA ARG A 36 -0.89 -14.72 8.57
C ARG A 36 -0.88 -13.23 8.30
N PHE A 37 -1.95 -12.70 7.72
CA PHE A 37 -2.09 -11.27 7.46
C PHE A 37 -3.02 -10.58 8.46
N PRO A 38 -2.83 -9.26 8.71
CA PRO A 38 -3.77 -8.46 9.48
C PRO A 38 -5.18 -8.52 8.88
N ALA A 39 -6.21 -8.60 9.73
CA ALA A 39 -7.60 -8.71 9.29
C ALA A 39 -8.08 -7.46 8.53
N ASP A 40 -7.48 -6.30 8.78
CA ASP A 40 -7.77 -5.06 8.06
C ASP A 40 -7.20 -5.05 6.64
N PHE A 41 -6.02 -5.63 6.42
CA PHE A 41 -5.46 -5.84 5.08
C PHE A 41 -6.30 -6.81 4.25
N ILE A 42 -6.72 -7.93 4.85
CA ILE A 42 -7.59 -8.91 4.18
C ILE A 42 -8.92 -8.24 3.76
N ALA A 43 -9.52 -7.46 4.66
CA ALA A 43 -10.74 -6.73 4.37
C ALA A 43 -10.55 -5.61 3.33
N PHE A 44 -9.42 -4.91 3.35
CA PHE A 44 -9.07 -3.91 2.34
C PHE A 44 -8.93 -4.55 0.96
N MET A 45 -8.23 -5.68 0.86
CA MET A 45 -8.07 -6.42 -0.41
C MET A 45 -9.39 -6.95 -0.97
N GLY A 46 -10.35 -7.32 -0.12
CA GLY A 46 -11.69 -7.73 -0.54
C GLY A 46 -12.58 -6.58 -1.01
N ARG A 47 -12.28 -5.33 -0.63
CA ARG A 47 -13.14 -4.16 -0.93
C ARG A 47 -12.55 -3.24 -1.99
N PHE A 48 -11.28 -2.91 -1.84
CA PHE A 48 -10.50 -2.03 -2.70
C PHE A 48 -9.62 -2.84 -3.66
N GLY A 49 -8.94 -3.85 -3.14
CA GLY A 49 -7.92 -4.62 -3.85
C GLY A 49 -6.56 -3.92 -3.85
N ALA A 50 -5.64 -4.37 -4.69
CA ALA A 50 -4.39 -3.64 -4.92
C ALA A 50 -4.60 -2.50 -5.92
N GLY A 51 -3.84 -1.42 -5.79
CA GLY A 51 -4.03 -0.24 -6.62
C GLY A 51 -3.50 1.03 -6.00
N SER A 52 -3.95 2.15 -6.57
CA SER A 52 -3.45 3.48 -6.30
C SER A 52 -4.46 4.32 -5.52
N ILE A 53 -3.98 5.17 -4.62
CA ILE A 53 -4.71 6.24 -3.96
C ILE A 53 -4.21 7.55 -4.57
N ASN A 54 -5.06 8.24 -5.34
CA ASN A 54 -4.77 9.52 -6.03
C ASN A 54 -3.51 9.54 -6.91
N GLY A 55 -2.88 8.41 -7.23
CA GLY A 55 -1.56 8.37 -7.87
C GLY A 55 -0.39 8.63 -6.92
N GLU A 56 -0.66 8.86 -5.64
CA GLU A 56 0.29 9.31 -4.62
C GLU A 56 0.69 8.22 -3.63
N ALA A 57 -0.11 7.16 -3.52
CA ALA A 57 0.24 5.97 -2.76
C ALA A 57 -0.29 4.73 -3.45
N SER A 58 0.33 3.58 -3.21
CA SER A 58 -0.11 2.30 -3.78
C SER A 58 -0.12 1.21 -2.73
N VAL A 59 -1.13 0.34 -2.78
CA VAL A 59 -1.22 -0.89 -1.99
C VAL A 59 -0.83 -2.06 -2.88
N LEU A 60 0.11 -2.87 -2.40
CA LEU A 60 0.82 -3.89 -3.16
C LEU A 60 0.10 -5.25 -3.13
N LEU A 61 0.30 -6.06 -4.17
CA LEU A 61 -0.18 -7.44 -4.17
C LEU A 61 0.67 -8.35 -3.29
N PRO A 62 0.08 -9.23 -2.47
CA PRO A 62 0.83 -10.21 -1.70
C PRO A 62 1.36 -11.36 -2.56
N LEU A 63 0.84 -11.57 -3.78
CA LEU A 63 1.28 -12.60 -4.71
C LEU A 63 1.41 -12.01 -6.12
N PRO A 64 2.40 -12.45 -6.92
CA PRO A 64 2.56 -11.99 -8.29
C PRO A 64 1.32 -12.32 -9.12
N LYS A 65 0.86 -11.35 -9.91
CA LYS A 65 -0.18 -11.55 -10.94
C LYS A 65 0.29 -10.89 -12.23
N PRO A 66 0.12 -11.54 -13.41
CA PRO A 66 0.44 -10.90 -14.67
C PRO A 66 -0.49 -9.70 -14.92
N GLY A 67 0.10 -8.61 -15.38
CA GLY A 67 -0.61 -7.41 -15.78
C GLY A 67 -1.40 -7.55 -17.07
N LEU A 68 -2.31 -6.60 -17.32
CA LEU A 68 -2.90 -6.39 -18.65
C LEU A 68 -1.92 -5.67 -19.59
N GLN A 69 -1.11 -4.78 -19.03
CA GLN A 69 -0.11 -3.99 -19.76
C GLN A 69 1.28 -4.07 -19.11
N TRP A 70 1.34 -3.95 -17.78
CA TRP A 70 2.56 -4.11 -16.99
C TRP A 70 2.23 -4.88 -15.72
N ASP A 71 3.19 -5.64 -15.20
CA ASP A 71 2.95 -6.37 -13.96
C ASP A 71 2.73 -5.38 -12.80
N PRO A 72 1.65 -5.54 -12.01
CA PRO A 72 1.38 -4.72 -10.85
C PRO A 72 2.47 -4.88 -9.77
N ALA A 73 2.69 -3.80 -9.02
CA ALA A 73 3.64 -3.79 -7.91
C ALA A 73 3.25 -4.82 -6.83
N GLN A 74 4.25 -5.47 -6.25
CA GLN A 74 4.08 -6.60 -5.34
C GLN A 74 4.92 -6.45 -4.08
N MET A 75 4.43 -7.06 -3.00
CA MET A 75 5.06 -7.00 -1.68
C MET A 75 6.47 -7.59 -1.66
N ALA A 76 6.77 -8.61 -2.48
CA ALA A 76 8.06 -9.30 -2.50
C ALA A 76 9.24 -8.37 -2.82
N GLU A 77 9.07 -7.52 -3.83
CA GLU A 77 10.10 -6.58 -4.27
C GLU A 77 10.30 -5.49 -3.22
N GLU A 78 9.22 -4.86 -2.76
CA GLU A 78 9.33 -3.76 -1.80
C GLU A 78 9.75 -4.22 -0.41
N THR A 79 9.47 -5.47 -0.04
CA THR A 79 9.99 -6.07 1.19
C THR A 79 11.50 -6.22 1.12
N ALA A 80 12.03 -6.69 -0.01
CA ALA A 80 13.48 -6.76 -0.22
C ALA A 80 14.13 -5.37 -0.19
N ASN A 81 13.51 -4.38 -0.84
CA ASN A 81 13.98 -2.99 -0.84
C ASN A 81 14.00 -2.41 0.58
N ALA A 82 12.91 -2.57 1.34
CA ALA A 82 12.82 -2.09 2.72
C ALA A 82 13.89 -2.69 3.63
N ARG A 83 14.12 -4.00 3.53
CA ARG A 83 15.17 -4.70 4.29
C ARG A 83 16.56 -4.23 3.92
N GLN A 84 16.82 -4.00 2.63
CA GLN A 84 18.10 -3.47 2.17
C GLN A 84 18.36 -2.06 2.74
N VAL A 85 17.35 -1.18 2.72
CA VAL A 85 17.45 0.16 3.31
C VAL A 85 17.62 0.07 4.83
N TRP A 86 16.87 -0.80 5.50
CA TRP A 86 16.99 -1.07 6.94
C TRP A 86 18.43 -1.42 7.36
N GLU A 87 19.09 -2.29 6.61
CA GLU A 87 20.47 -2.66 6.85
C GLU A 87 21.44 -1.52 6.54
N ALA A 88 21.26 -0.84 5.40
CA ALA A 88 22.16 0.20 4.94
C ALA A 88 22.14 1.46 5.81
N GLU A 89 20.98 1.83 6.35
CA GLU A 89 20.77 3.06 7.12
C GLU A 89 20.74 2.81 8.64
N GLY A 90 21.12 1.61 9.10
CA GLY A 90 21.34 1.33 10.51
C GLY A 90 20.06 1.10 11.34
N GLY A 91 18.94 0.73 10.70
CA GLY A 91 17.68 0.45 11.39
C GLY A 91 17.83 -0.59 12.51
N ARG A 92 18.65 -1.63 12.30
CA ARG A 92 18.93 -2.64 13.33
C ARG A 92 19.53 -2.04 14.60
N ALA A 93 20.44 -1.07 14.48
CA ALA A 93 21.06 -0.43 15.64
C ALA A 93 20.09 0.48 16.39
N ALA A 94 19.12 1.06 15.68
CA ALA A 94 18.14 1.99 16.26
C ALA A 94 16.97 1.27 16.96
N PHE A 95 16.52 0.12 16.45
CA PHE A 95 15.30 -0.54 16.91
C PHE A 95 15.50 -1.95 17.50
N ASP A 96 16.67 -2.56 17.33
CA ASP A 96 16.94 -3.97 17.72
C ASP A 96 15.93 -4.96 17.12
N VAL A 97 15.50 -4.70 15.88
CA VAL A 97 14.58 -5.55 15.11
C VAL A 97 15.33 -6.23 13.97
N ASP A 98 15.06 -7.53 13.79
CA ASP A 98 15.57 -8.31 12.66
C ASP A 98 14.92 -7.82 11.36
N PRO A 99 15.69 -7.51 10.29
CA PRO A 99 15.11 -7.17 8.99
C PRO A 99 14.09 -8.20 8.46
N GLU A 100 14.22 -9.47 8.83
CA GLU A 100 13.24 -10.50 8.44
C GLU A 100 11.85 -10.29 9.06
N SER A 101 11.75 -9.44 10.09
CA SER A 101 10.48 -9.01 10.69
C SER A 101 9.82 -7.83 9.94
N ILE A 102 10.38 -7.40 8.80
CA ILE A 102 9.84 -6.31 7.98
C ILE A 102 9.11 -6.91 6.79
N LEU A 103 7.87 -6.47 6.57
CA LEU A 103 7.01 -6.90 5.48
C LEU A 103 6.32 -5.68 4.83
N ALA A 104 6.69 -5.35 3.59
CA ALA A 104 6.14 -4.19 2.87
C ALA A 104 4.75 -4.47 2.30
N TRP A 105 3.83 -3.52 2.45
CA TRP A 105 2.45 -3.61 1.96
C TRP A 105 2.04 -2.43 1.06
N GLY A 106 2.81 -1.35 1.07
CA GLY A 106 2.51 -0.14 0.31
C GLY A 106 3.74 0.69 0.00
N VAL A 107 3.59 1.62 -0.94
CA VAL A 107 4.59 2.63 -1.30
C VAL A 107 3.91 3.98 -1.50
N THR A 108 4.68 5.07 -1.37
CA THR A 108 4.23 6.43 -1.67
C THR A 108 4.93 6.99 -2.91
N GLY A 109 4.35 8.02 -3.54
CA GLY A 109 4.97 8.80 -4.61
C GLY A 109 6.22 9.55 -4.13
N GLY A 110 6.32 9.80 -2.81
CA GLY A 110 7.51 10.27 -2.13
C GLY A 110 8.64 9.25 -1.98
N SER A 111 8.49 8.04 -2.56
CA SER A 111 9.44 6.92 -2.46
C SER A 111 9.63 6.36 -1.05
N ASP A 112 8.61 6.47 -0.20
CA ASP A 112 8.59 5.76 1.09
C ASP A 112 8.05 4.35 0.90
N ILE A 113 8.54 3.41 1.71
CA ILE A 113 8.03 2.04 1.77
C ILE A 113 7.26 1.86 3.08
N LEU A 114 5.99 1.48 2.96
CA LEU A 114 5.08 1.24 4.06
C LEU A 114 5.10 -0.25 4.40
N CYS A 115 5.50 -0.56 5.62
CA CYS A 115 5.73 -1.93 6.10
C CYS A 115 4.93 -2.22 7.37
N TRP A 116 4.81 -3.49 7.70
CA TRP A 116 4.51 -3.96 9.05
C TRP A 116 5.79 -4.43 9.73
N LEU A 117 5.83 -4.29 11.07
CA LEU A 117 6.74 -5.06 11.90
C LEU A 117 6.05 -6.32 12.41
N THR A 118 6.51 -7.48 11.96
CA THR A 118 5.88 -8.78 12.22
C THR A 118 6.37 -9.44 13.51
N THR A 119 6.72 -8.63 14.52
CA THR A 119 7.36 -9.08 15.76
C THR A 119 6.39 -9.71 16.77
N ASP A 120 5.09 -9.40 16.70
CA ASP A 120 4.04 -10.06 17.49
C ASP A 120 3.50 -11.30 16.73
N PRO A 121 3.22 -12.44 17.39
CA PRO A 121 2.60 -13.59 16.73
C PRO A 121 1.16 -13.35 16.22
N ASP A 122 0.50 -12.30 16.69
CA ASP A 122 -0.82 -11.86 16.24
C ASP A 122 -0.69 -10.74 15.18
N PRO A 123 -1.05 -11.01 13.90
CA PRO A 123 -0.96 -10.00 12.84
C PRO A 123 -1.77 -8.74 13.08
N ASP A 124 -2.88 -8.83 13.82
CA ASP A 124 -3.72 -7.67 14.16
C ASP A 124 -3.02 -6.69 15.12
N ARG A 125 -1.84 -7.05 15.63
CA ARG A 125 -1.02 -6.24 16.54
C ARG A 125 0.26 -5.72 15.88
N TRP A 126 0.48 -6.00 14.60
CA TRP A 126 1.64 -5.51 13.89
C TRP A 126 1.54 -4.00 13.66
N PRO A 127 2.49 -3.19 14.18
CA PRO A 127 2.50 -1.76 13.90
C PRO A 127 2.98 -1.49 12.48
N VAL A 128 2.60 -0.34 11.93
CA VAL A 128 3.16 0.17 10.68
C VAL A 128 4.57 0.73 10.93
N LEU A 129 5.53 0.28 10.13
CA LEU A 129 6.84 0.88 9.96
C LEU A 129 6.83 1.68 8.66
N VAL A 130 7.21 2.95 8.72
CA VAL A 130 7.56 3.72 7.53
C VAL A 130 9.07 3.69 7.37
N VAL A 131 9.52 3.16 6.24
CA VAL A 131 10.89 3.32 5.73
C VAL A 131 10.86 4.55 4.83
N GLY A 132 11.20 5.70 5.43
CA GLY A 132 11.04 7.00 4.79
C GLY A 132 12.28 7.42 4.02
N ARG A 133 12.06 8.13 2.91
CA ARG A 133 13.17 8.61 2.05
C ARG A 133 13.58 10.04 2.33
N HIS A 134 12.59 10.92 2.52
CA HIS A 134 12.75 12.35 2.77
C HIS A 134 11.93 12.80 4.00
N THR A 135 11.73 11.87 4.94
CA THR A 135 11.10 12.08 6.25
C THR A 135 12.10 12.63 7.27
N ALA A 136 11.61 13.05 8.45
CA ALA A 136 12.47 13.50 9.55
C ALA A 136 13.40 12.40 10.06
N ASP A 137 12.87 11.17 10.17
CA ASP A 137 13.60 9.96 10.52
C ASP A 137 13.50 8.95 9.37
N SER A 138 14.59 8.28 9.00
CA SER A 138 14.58 7.21 7.97
C SER A 138 13.66 6.04 8.33
N PHE A 139 13.39 5.84 9.62
CA PHE A 139 12.53 4.80 10.15
C PHE A 139 11.64 5.35 11.25
N ALA A 140 10.32 5.18 11.12
CA ALA A 140 9.35 5.58 12.13
C ALA A 140 8.28 4.50 12.31
N VAL A 141 7.96 4.18 13.56
CA VAL A 141 6.97 3.15 13.91
C VAL A 141 5.70 3.81 14.44
N TYR A 142 4.56 3.42 13.87
CA TYR A 142 3.24 3.91 14.23
C TYR A 142 2.38 2.78 14.79
N PRO A 143 1.76 2.95 15.98
CA PRO A 143 1.04 1.88 16.67
C PRO A 143 -0.36 1.64 16.10
N TYR A 144 -0.47 1.58 14.77
CA TYR A 144 -1.72 1.41 14.03
C TYR A 144 -1.60 0.22 13.08
N GLY A 145 -2.74 -0.43 12.81
CA GLY A 145 -2.88 -1.31 11.65
C GLY A 145 -2.91 -0.52 10.35
N MET A 146 -2.88 -1.22 9.21
CA MET A 146 -2.82 -0.59 7.89
C MET A 146 -4.00 0.35 7.63
N ALA A 147 -5.23 -0.09 7.88
CA ALA A 147 -6.42 0.69 7.52
C ALA A 147 -6.55 1.95 8.39
N GLU A 148 -6.16 1.88 9.66
CA GLU A 148 -6.15 3.04 10.56
C GLU A 148 -5.02 4.02 10.19
N PHE A 149 -3.83 3.52 9.85
CA PHE A 149 -2.74 4.36 9.35
C PHE A 149 -3.14 5.10 8.05
N LEU A 150 -3.73 4.39 7.08
CA LEU A 150 -4.22 4.99 5.84
C LEU A 150 -5.33 6.00 6.09
N TYR A 151 -6.26 5.72 7.00
CA TYR A 151 -7.30 6.69 7.37
C TYR A 151 -6.68 7.99 7.87
N LEU A 152 -5.80 7.92 8.88
CA LEU A 152 -5.15 9.09 9.47
C LEU A 152 -4.30 9.86 8.46
N LEU A 153 -3.61 9.14 7.57
CA LEU A 153 -2.81 9.73 6.51
C LEU A 153 -3.69 10.48 5.50
N CYS A 154 -4.78 9.86 5.05
CA CYS A 154 -5.68 10.44 4.06
C CYS A 154 -6.54 11.58 4.61
N SER A 155 -6.79 11.60 5.93
CA SER A 155 -7.53 12.66 6.60
C SER A 155 -6.64 13.77 7.18
N ASP A 156 -5.32 13.71 6.95
CA ASP A 156 -4.34 14.69 7.45
C ASP A 156 -4.39 14.88 8.99
N GLU A 157 -4.51 13.77 9.73
CA GLU A 157 -4.67 13.76 11.21
C GLU A 157 -3.33 13.53 11.95
N PHE A 158 -2.20 13.56 11.25
CA PHE A 158 -0.87 13.46 11.87
C PHE A 158 -0.30 14.85 12.14
N ASP A 159 0.19 15.09 13.36
CA ASP A 159 0.86 16.36 13.74
C ASP A 159 2.10 16.65 12.86
N VAL A 160 2.81 15.59 12.47
CA VAL A 160 3.96 15.61 11.56
C VAL A 160 3.70 14.56 10.49
N SER A 161 3.82 14.93 9.22
CA SER A 161 3.60 14.00 8.11
C SER A 161 4.43 12.73 8.30
N PRO A 162 3.80 11.54 8.30
CA PRO A 162 4.51 10.29 8.56
C PRO A 162 5.30 9.80 7.35
N VAL A 163 5.07 10.41 6.18
CA VAL A 163 5.65 10.05 4.88
C VAL A 163 6.27 11.29 4.24
N SER A 164 7.12 11.06 3.22
CA SER A 164 7.63 12.11 2.34
C SER A 164 6.48 12.82 1.61
N ILE A 165 6.77 13.95 0.96
CA ILE A 165 5.76 14.80 0.33
C ILE A 165 4.84 13.96 -0.57
N THR A 166 3.56 13.97 -0.25
CA THR A 166 2.46 13.40 -1.03
C THR A 166 1.48 14.51 -1.35
N PHE A 167 1.04 14.60 -2.60
CA PHE A 167 0.12 15.64 -3.04
C PHE A 167 -1.31 15.09 -3.05
N TRP A 168 -1.94 15.01 -1.87
CA TRP A 168 -3.36 14.73 -1.79
C TRP A 168 -4.12 15.88 -2.46
N ASP A 169 -4.51 15.71 -3.72
CA ASP A 169 -5.19 16.76 -4.48
C ASP A 169 -6.44 17.23 -3.71
N GLY A 170 -6.54 18.55 -3.50
CA GLY A 170 -7.27 19.20 -2.41
C GLY A 170 -8.80 19.18 -2.50
N GLY A 171 -9.41 18.02 -2.73
CA GLY A 171 -10.86 17.90 -2.72
C GLY A 171 -11.45 16.50 -2.56
N HIS A 172 -10.86 15.45 -3.16
CA HIS A 172 -11.47 14.11 -3.14
C HIS A 172 -10.42 12.99 -3.17
N LEU A 173 -10.47 12.10 -2.17
CA LEU A 173 -9.72 10.85 -2.16
C LEU A 173 -10.38 9.85 -3.12
N SER A 174 -9.59 9.28 -4.01
CA SER A 174 -10.00 8.25 -4.94
C SER A 174 -9.03 7.08 -4.87
N PHE A 175 -9.59 5.87 -4.77
CA PHE A 175 -8.84 4.64 -4.95
C PHE A 175 -9.13 4.07 -6.34
N VAL A 176 -8.10 3.69 -7.10
CA VAL A 176 -8.22 3.00 -8.38
C VAL A 176 -7.49 1.66 -8.35
N HIS A 177 -8.27 0.60 -8.52
CA HIS A 177 -7.73 -0.75 -8.63
C HIS A 177 -6.84 -0.90 -9.89
N TRP A 178 -5.71 -1.61 -9.78
CA TRP A 178 -4.70 -1.74 -10.85
C TRP A 178 -5.26 -2.23 -12.19
N ARG A 179 -6.13 -3.26 -12.21
CA ARG A 179 -6.83 -3.72 -13.44
C ARG A 179 -7.60 -2.60 -14.14
N LYS A 180 -8.24 -1.71 -13.38
CA LYS A 180 -9.02 -0.60 -13.92
C LYS A 180 -8.13 0.51 -14.46
N ALA A 181 -7.06 0.83 -13.72
CA ALA A 181 -6.02 1.76 -14.16
C ALA A 181 -5.42 1.32 -15.51
N GLN A 182 -5.04 0.06 -15.66
CA GLN A 182 -4.47 -0.46 -16.91
C GLN A 182 -5.48 -0.51 -18.08
N ARG A 183 -6.76 -0.82 -17.81
CA ARG A 183 -7.81 -0.74 -18.85
C ARG A 183 -8.01 0.70 -19.35
N ARG A 184 -8.06 1.66 -18.44
CA ARG A 184 -8.12 3.09 -18.80
C ARG A 184 -6.94 3.47 -19.68
N TRP A 185 -5.74 3.03 -19.31
CA TRP A 185 -4.54 3.28 -20.10
C TRP A 185 -4.66 2.73 -21.53
N GLN A 186 -5.13 1.49 -21.70
CA GLN A 186 -5.36 0.88 -23.02
C GLN A 186 -6.44 1.61 -23.84
N GLU A 187 -7.38 2.29 -23.17
CA GLU A 187 -8.42 3.12 -23.78
C GLU A 187 -7.93 4.55 -24.12
N GLY A 188 -6.65 4.88 -23.93
CA GLY A 188 -6.13 6.24 -24.12
C GLY A 188 -6.60 7.22 -23.05
N ARG A 189 -6.81 6.73 -21.82
CA ARG A 189 -7.27 7.53 -20.68
C ARG A 189 -6.27 7.46 -19.54
N ASN A 190 -6.25 8.54 -18.77
CA ASN A 190 -5.45 8.62 -17.56
C ASN A 190 -5.83 7.47 -16.60
N PRO A 191 -4.87 6.70 -16.08
CA PRO A 191 -5.15 5.56 -15.21
C PRO A 191 -5.92 5.95 -13.93
N GLU A 192 -5.59 7.10 -13.33
CA GLU A 192 -6.11 7.57 -12.05
C GLU A 192 -7.46 8.26 -12.21
N THR A 193 -7.57 9.23 -13.12
CA THR A 193 -8.78 10.04 -13.27
C THR A 193 -9.78 9.43 -14.25
N GLY A 194 -9.29 8.68 -15.25
CA GLY A 194 -10.09 8.22 -16.38
C GLY A 194 -10.42 9.29 -17.41
N GLU A 195 -9.85 10.49 -17.27
CA GLU A 195 -9.95 11.56 -18.27
C GLU A 195 -9.14 11.22 -19.53
N PRO A 196 -9.45 11.81 -20.69
CA PRO A 196 -8.63 11.64 -21.88
C PRO A 196 -7.16 12.04 -21.61
N ASP A 197 -6.23 11.18 -21.98
CA ASP A 197 -4.80 11.41 -21.78
C ASP A 197 -4.04 11.12 -23.08
N PRO A 198 -3.46 12.14 -23.74
CA PRO A 198 -2.77 11.96 -25.01
C PRO A 198 -1.48 11.14 -24.91
N TYR A 199 -1.02 10.83 -23.70
CA TYR A 199 0.15 9.97 -23.45
C TYR A 199 -0.23 8.54 -23.05
N ALA A 200 -1.52 8.24 -22.89
CA ALA A 200 -2.00 6.90 -22.61
C ALA A 200 -2.26 6.11 -23.91
N GLY A 201 -1.90 4.82 -23.93
CA GLY A 201 -2.20 3.90 -25.03
C GLY A 201 -1.22 3.88 -26.21
N ASP A 202 -0.33 4.87 -26.35
CA ASP A 202 0.51 5.08 -27.54
C ASP A 202 1.97 4.56 -27.41
N PHE A 203 2.14 3.29 -27.01
CA PHE A 203 3.42 2.56 -27.20
C PHE A 203 3.23 1.20 -27.89
N ALA A 204 2.25 1.10 -28.78
CA ALA A 204 2.09 -0.04 -29.68
C ALA A 204 2.58 0.35 -31.09
N ASP A 205 3.91 0.35 -31.27
CA ASP A 205 4.57 0.15 -32.57
C ASP A 205 5.61 -0.97 -32.43
#